data_AF-A0A6I8VFX5-F1
#
_entry.id   AF-A0A6I8VFX5-F1
#
_cell.length_a   1.000
_cell.length_b   1.000
_cell.length_c   1.000
_cell.angle_alpha   90.00
_cell.angle_beta   90.00
_cell.angle_gamma   90.00
#
_symmetry.space_group_name_H-M   'P 1'
#
loop_
_entity.id
_entity.type
_entity.pdbx_description
1 polymer ?
#
loop_
_entity_poly.entity_id
_entity_poly.type
_entity_poly.pdbx_seq_one_letter_code
_entity_poly.pdbx_strand_id
1 'polypeptide(L)'
;MIFLGSFFCLLSLYFGCLIIGVTGLIIGVASLTLAVCKLILHAKQEEVWMMALIFSLLYLGAKMFLLMGTMWNLAWCLIMSFIASAVCVCLILAILIVGFASSANRVQLMVWITMILLETYYLLVIISHWYNIWSGVQRVEL
;
A
#
# COMPACT_ATOMS: atom_id res chain seq x y z
N MET A 1 -6.04 15.00 30.48
CA MET A 1 -6.29 13.64 29.96
C MET A 1 -6.54 13.61 28.45
N ILE A 2 -7.32 14.54 27.87
CA ILE A 2 -7.58 14.59 26.41
C ILE A 2 -6.30 14.78 25.57
N PHE A 3 -5.36 15.61 26.02
CA PHE A 3 -4.08 15.85 25.34
C PHE A 3 -3.17 14.62 25.24
N LEU A 4 -3.07 13.81 26.29
CA LEU A 4 -2.28 12.57 26.26
C LEU A 4 -2.87 11.56 25.27
N GLY A 5 -4.20 11.47 25.19
CA GLY A 5 -4.89 10.59 24.24
C GLY A 5 -4.60 10.95 22.77
N SER A 6 -4.67 12.24 22.43
CA SER A 6 -4.33 12.73 21.07
C SER A 6 -2.86 12.49 20.72
N PHE A 7 -1.94 12.71 21.67
CA PHE A 7 -0.50 12.48 21.46
C PHE A 7 -0.19 10.99 21.21
N PHE A 8 -0.75 10.07 22.00
CA PHE A 8 -0.58 8.63 21.76
C PHE A 8 -1.19 8.18 20.43
N CYS A 9 -2.32 8.79 20.01
CA CYS A 9 -2.92 8.52 18.71
C CYS A 9 -2.00 8.96 17.56
N LEU A 10 -1.43 10.17 17.64
CA LEU A 10 -0.48 10.70 16.64
C LEU A 10 0.79 9.86 16.55
N LEU A 11 1.35 9.46 17.69
CA LEU A 11 2.51 8.58 17.76
C LEU A 11 2.20 7.21 17.14
N SER A 12 1.05 6.62 17.47
CA SER A 12 0.59 5.35 16.90
C SER A 12 0.37 5.44 15.39
N LEU A 13 -0.12 6.57 14.88
CA LEU A 13 -0.35 6.78 13.46
C LEU A 13 0.97 6.88 12.69
N TYR A 14 1.96 7.61 13.25
CA TYR A 14 3.29 7.73 12.67
C TYR A 14 4.01 6.37 12.61
N PHE A 15 4.08 5.65 13.74
CA PHE A 15 4.66 4.29 13.76
C PHE A 15 3.87 3.33 12.87
N GLY A 16 2.55 3.48 12.80
CA GLY A 16 1.70 2.73 11.89
C GLY A 16 2.11 2.93 10.43
N CYS A 17 2.23 4.17 9.96
CA CYS A 17 2.66 4.45 8.59
C CYS A 17 4.09 3.98 8.30
N LEU A 18 5.01 4.07 9.27
CA LEU A 18 6.37 3.52 9.12
C LEU A 18 6.36 2.00 8.95
N ILE A 19 5.65 1.29 9.83
CA ILE A 19 5.53 -0.18 9.75
C ILE A 19 4.91 -0.57 8.41
N ILE A 20 3.79 0.05 8.03
CA ILE A 20 3.11 -0.19 6.75
C ILE A 20 4.06 0.07 5.57
N GLY A 21 4.83 1.15 5.61
CA GLY A 21 5.80 1.49 4.58
C GLY A 21 6.89 0.42 4.45
N VAL A 22 7.51 0.02 5.56
CA VAL A 22 8.59 -0.99 5.55
C VAL A 22 8.07 -2.37 5.15
N THR A 23 6.96 -2.83 5.74
CA THR A 23 6.37 -4.13 5.38
C THR A 23 5.92 -4.14 3.93
N GLY A 24 5.34 -3.03 3.46
CA GLY A 24 4.92 -2.87 2.07
C GLY A 24 6.12 -2.91 1.11
N LEU A 25 7.26 -2.30 1.46
CA LEU A 25 8.47 -2.42 0.65
C LEU A 25 8.94 -3.87 0.53
N ILE A 26 8.98 -4.62 1.65
CA ILE A 26 9.39 -6.03 1.65
C ILE A 26 8.49 -6.86 0.73
N ILE A 27 7.17 -6.68 0.84
CA ILE A 27 6.18 -7.37 0.00
C ILE A 27 6.36 -6.96 -1.46
N GLY A 28 6.55 -5.68 -1.75
CA GLY A 28 6.74 -5.17 -3.10
C GLY A 28 8.02 -5.66 -3.78
N VAL A 29 9.13 -5.74 -3.05
CA VAL A 29 10.37 -6.33 -3.58
C VAL A 29 10.16 -7.81 -3.86
N ALA A 30 9.55 -8.56 -2.93
CA ALA A 30 9.28 -9.98 -3.12
C ALA A 30 8.37 -10.24 -4.33
N SER A 31 7.30 -9.44 -4.51
CA SER A 31 6.39 -9.58 -5.65
C SER A 31 7.07 -9.20 -6.97
N LEU A 32 7.92 -8.16 -6.98
CA LEU A 32 8.71 -7.78 -8.15
C LEU A 32 9.67 -8.89 -8.55
N THR A 33 10.41 -9.47 -7.60
CA THR A 33 11.34 -10.58 -7.87
C THR A 33 10.61 -11.78 -8.45
N LEU A 34 9.45 -12.15 -7.87
CA LEU A 34 8.64 -13.26 -8.38
C LEU A 34 8.12 -13.00 -9.81
N ALA A 35 7.64 -11.79 -10.08
CA ALA A 35 7.15 -11.41 -11.40
C ALA A 35 8.26 -11.47 -12.46
N VAL A 36 9.44 -10.92 -12.16
CA VAL A 36 10.61 -10.94 -13.05
C VAL A 36 11.09 -12.38 -13.31
N CYS A 37 11.23 -13.19 -12.27
CA CYS A 37 11.64 -14.60 -12.43
C CYS A 37 10.65 -15.38 -13.32
N LYS A 38 9.34 -15.16 -13.16
CA LYS A 38 8.31 -15.84 -13.96
C LYS A 38 8.27 -15.37 -15.41
N LEU A 39 8.58 -14.10 -15.65
CA LEU A 39 8.76 -13.55 -17.00
C LEU A 39 9.99 -14.15 -17.70
N ILE A 40 11.13 -14.25 -17.02
CA ILE A 40 12.35 -14.85 -17.58
C ILE A 40 12.17 -16.34 -17.90
N LEU A 41 11.41 -17.06 -17.07
CA LEU A 41 11.15 -18.49 -17.26
C LEU A 41 10.06 -18.80 -18.32
N HIS A 42 9.57 -17.80 -19.07
CA HIS A 42 8.51 -17.93 -20.08
C HIS A 42 7.33 -18.78 -19.59
N ALA A 43 6.84 -18.49 -18.38
CA ALA A 43 5.71 -19.21 -17.82
C ALA A 43 4.44 -19.00 -18.67
N LYS A 44 3.61 -20.04 -18.80
CA LYS A 44 2.26 -19.91 -19.39
C LYS A 44 1.53 -18.76 -18.67
N GLN A 45 1.04 -17.78 -19.43
CA GLN A 45 0.41 -16.50 -18.99
C GLN A 45 1.34 -15.29 -18.83
N GLU A 46 2.17 -14.99 -19.83
CA GLU A 46 3.05 -13.80 -19.84
C GLU A 46 2.32 -12.48 -19.53
N GLU A 47 1.09 -12.29 -20.04
CA GLU A 47 0.30 -11.07 -19.80
C GLU A 47 -0.01 -10.83 -18.32
N VAL A 48 -0.33 -11.89 -17.57
CA VAL A 48 -0.65 -11.79 -16.13
C VAL A 48 0.60 -11.42 -15.34
N TRP A 49 1.75 -12.00 -15.70
CA TRP A 49 3.04 -11.68 -15.06
C TRP A 49 3.52 -10.27 -15.39
N MET A 50 3.24 -9.76 -16.60
CA MET A 50 3.53 -8.37 -16.97
C MET A 50 2.69 -7.39 -16.15
N MET A 51 1.40 -7.67 -15.97
CA MET A 51 0.53 -6.85 -15.10
C MET A 51 0.97 -6.91 -13.63
N ALA A 52 1.41 -8.08 -13.15
CA ALA A 52 1.96 -8.23 -11.80
C ALA A 52 3.27 -7.44 -11.60
N LEU A 53 4.09 -7.31 -12.64
CA LEU A 53 5.30 -6.50 -12.63
C LEU A 53 4.97 -5.01 -12.52
N ILE A 54 4.04 -4.51 -13.34
CA ILE A 54 3.56 -3.12 -13.29
C ILE A 54 2.96 -2.81 -11.91
N PHE A 55 2.13 -3.72 -11.39
CA PHE A 55 1.57 -3.60 -10.05
C PHE A 55 2.68 -3.50 -8.99
N SER A 56 3.68 -4.38 -9.05
CA SER A 56 4.77 -4.40 -8.06
C SER A 56 5.61 -3.11 -8.09
N LEU A 57 5.86 -2.55 -9.27
CA LEU A 57 6.56 -1.26 -9.42
C LEU A 57 5.75 -0.10 -8.84
N LEU A 58 4.45 -0.01 -9.17
CA LEU A 58 3.56 1.01 -8.63
C LEU A 58 3.46 0.91 -7.12
N TYR A 59 3.35 -0.31 -6.60
CA TYR A 59 3.27 -0.59 -5.18
C TYR A 59 4.53 -0.15 -4.43
N LEU A 60 5.72 -0.51 -4.96
CA LEU A 60 7.01 -0.05 -4.42
C LEU A 60 7.10 1.47 -4.40
N GLY A 61 6.75 2.13 -5.50
CA GLY A 61 6.73 3.58 -5.59
C GLY A 61 5.81 4.20 -4.53
N ALA A 62 4.60 3.65 -4.38
CA ALA A 62 3.63 4.12 -3.38
C ALA A 62 4.18 4.05 -1.95
N LYS A 63 4.84 2.94 -1.57
CA LYS A 63 5.40 2.77 -0.22
C LYS A 63 6.67 3.59 0.00
N MET A 64 7.50 3.81 -1.03
CA MET A 64 8.60 4.77 -0.97
C MET A 64 8.10 6.19 -0.70
N PHE A 65 7.05 6.64 -1.41
CA PHE A 65 6.43 7.94 -1.16
C PHE A 65 5.79 8.04 0.23
N LEU A 66 5.26 6.93 0.77
CA LEU A 66 4.75 6.89 2.13
C LEU A 66 5.85 7.14 3.17
N LEU A 67 6.98 6.43 3.03
CA LEU A 67 8.13 6.57 3.93
C LEU A 67 8.77 7.96 3.81
N MET A 68 8.88 8.47 2.59
CA MET A 68 9.37 9.83 2.33
C MET A 68 8.43 10.88 2.94
N GLY A 69 7.11 10.73 2.77
CA GLY A 69 6.10 11.63 3.30
C GLY A 69 6.03 11.64 4.82
N THR A 70 6.17 10.46 5.45
CA THR A 70 6.18 10.32 6.91
C THR A 70 7.46 10.85 7.53
N MET A 71 8.65 10.51 6.99
CA MET A 71 9.93 10.92 7.58
C MET A 71 10.23 12.41 7.41
N TRP A 72 9.85 13.01 6.28
CA TRP A 72 10.08 14.45 6.02
C TRP A 72 8.84 15.32 6.25
N ASN A 73 7.75 14.78 6.80
CA ASN A 73 6.47 15.49 7.01
C ASN A 73 5.95 16.19 5.73
N LEU A 74 6.16 15.57 4.56
CA LEU A 74 5.76 16.11 3.27
C LEU A 74 4.33 15.64 2.94
N ALA A 75 3.33 16.50 3.20
CA ALA A 75 1.93 16.21 2.91
C ALA A 75 1.69 15.82 1.44
N TRP A 76 2.42 16.43 0.49
CA TRP A 76 2.31 16.08 -0.92
C TRP A 76 2.79 14.65 -1.23
N CYS A 77 3.83 14.16 -0.57
CA CYS A 77 4.29 12.78 -0.77
C CYS A 77 3.25 11.76 -0.25
N LEU A 78 2.57 12.08 0.86
CA LEU A 78 1.50 11.23 1.40
C LEU A 78 0.29 11.16 0.47
N ILE A 79 -0.11 12.27 -0.16
CA ILE A 79 -1.25 12.24 -1.09
C ILE A 79 -0.90 11.49 -2.37
N MET A 80 0.34 11.61 -2.87
CA MET A 80 0.80 10.82 -4.01
C MET A 80 0.86 9.32 -3.68
N SER A 81 1.32 8.97 -2.47
CA SER A 81 1.29 7.59 -1.97
C SER A 81 -0.14 7.04 -1.87
N PHE A 82 -1.09 7.85 -1.40
CA PHE A 82 -2.50 7.48 -1.33
C PHE A 82 -3.08 7.21 -2.72
N ILE A 83 -2.86 8.12 -3.68
CA ILE A 83 -3.34 7.96 -5.06
C ILE A 83 -2.75 6.69 -5.70
N ALA A 84 -1.44 6.48 -5.58
CA ALA A 84 -0.79 5.30 -6.13
C ALA A 84 -1.29 4.00 -5.45
N SER A 85 -1.49 4.00 -4.14
CA SER A 85 -2.04 2.86 -3.40
C SER A 85 -3.51 2.59 -3.79
N ALA A 86 -4.30 3.62 -4.07
CA ALA A 86 -5.68 3.48 -4.52
C ALA A 86 -5.75 2.83 -5.92
N VAL A 87 -4.86 3.24 -6.83
CA VAL A 87 -4.71 2.58 -8.14
C VAL A 87 -4.29 1.11 -7.96
N CYS A 88 -3.40 0.82 -7.02
CA CYS A 88 -3.03 -0.57 -6.70
C CYS A 88 -4.24 -1.40 -6.23
N VAL A 89 -5.11 -0.87 -5.38
CA VAL A 89 -6.34 -1.56 -4.96
C VAL A 89 -7.25 -1.82 -6.15
N CYS A 90 -7.44 -0.86 -7.05
CA CYS A 90 -8.23 -1.05 -8.27
C CYS A 90 -7.65 -2.15 -9.16
N LEU A 91 -6.33 -2.20 -9.31
CA LEU A 91 -5.64 -3.25 -10.08
C LEU A 91 -5.82 -4.63 -9.45
N ILE A 92 -5.68 -4.75 -8.11
CA ILE A 92 -5.93 -6.01 -7.41
C ILE A 92 -7.37 -6.46 -7.59
N LEU A 93 -8.32 -5.54 -7.52
CA LEU A 93 -9.74 -5.83 -7.69
C LEU A 93 -10.04 -6.29 -9.13
N ALA A 94 -9.42 -5.69 -10.14
CA ALA A 94 -9.50 -6.16 -11.52
C ALA A 94 -8.91 -7.58 -11.68
N ILE A 95 -7.75 -7.85 -11.08
CA ILE A 95 -7.13 -9.20 -11.08
C ILE A 95 -8.03 -10.22 -10.36
N LEU A 96 -8.69 -9.82 -9.26
CA LEU A 96 -9.66 -10.68 -8.55
C LEU A 96 -10.83 -11.07 -9.47
N ILE A 97 -11.43 -10.10 -10.17
CA ILE A 97 -12.59 -10.34 -11.04
C ILE A 97 -12.21 -11.27 -12.20
N VAL A 98 -11.09 -10.99 -12.88
CA VAL A 98 -10.58 -11.82 -13.98
C VAL A 98 -10.14 -13.20 -13.49
N GLY A 99 -9.47 -13.25 -12.35
CA GLY A 99 -9.02 -14.49 -11.71
C GLY A 99 -10.17 -15.38 -11.26
N PHE A 100 -11.27 -14.79 -10.77
CA PHE A 100 -12.49 -15.51 -10.39
C PHE A 100 -13.16 -16.19 -11.59
N ALA A 101 -13.17 -15.53 -12.74
CA ALA A 101 -13.71 -16.10 -13.98
C ALA A 101 -12.86 -17.27 -14.52
N SER A 102 -11.55 -17.28 -14.24
CA SER A 102 -10.60 -18.24 -14.82
C SER A 102 -10.26 -19.42 -13.90
N SER A 103 -10.30 -19.28 -12.58
CA SER A 103 -9.81 -20.30 -11.64
C SER A 103 -10.63 -20.32 -10.33
N ALA A 104 -11.30 -21.44 -10.07
CA ALA A 104 -12.16 -21.66 -8.90
C ALA A 104 -11.41 -22.10 -7.63
N ASN A 105 -10.16 -21.67 -7.43
CA ASN A 105 -9.41 -22.04 -6.23
C ASN A 105 -9.75 -21.11 -5.05
N ARG A 106 -10.59 -21.61 -4.13
CA ARG A 106 -11.15 -20.84 -3.00
C ARG A 106 -10.07 -20.25 -2.08
N VAL A 107 -8.93 -20.93 -1.93
CA VAL A 107 -7.83 -20.46 -1.09
C VAL A 107 -7.17 -19.22 -1.69
N GLN A 108 -6.93 -19.23 -3.00
CA GLN A 108 -6.36 -18.08 -3.70
C GLN A 108 -7.29 -16.87 -3.62
N LEU A 109 -8.61 -17.09 -3.73
CA LEU A 109 -9.62 -16.04 -3.57
C LEU A 109 -9.54 -15.37 -2.18
N MET A 110 -9.47 -16.17 -1.12
CA MET A 110 -9.38 -15.66 0.25
C MET A 110 -8.13 -14.80 0.47
N VAL A 111 -6.99 -15.19 -0.11
CA VAL A 111 -5.76 -14.40 -0.06
C VAL A 111 -5.93 -13.05 -0.75
N TRP A 112 -6.52 -13.01 -1.96
CA TRP A 112 -6.75 -11.76 -2.68
C TRP A 112 -7.72 -10.83 -1.95
N ILE A 113 -8.82 -11.36 -1.40
CA ILE A 113 -9.78 -10.58 -0.59
C ILE A 113 -9.09 -10.00 0.64
N THR A 114 -8.28 -10.79 1.33
CA THR A 114 -7.53 -10.34 2.53
C THR A 114 -6.55 -9.22 2.16
N MET A 115 -5.85 -9.34 1.03
CA MET A 115 -4.94 -8.29 0.54
C MET A 115 -5.67 -6.99 0.18
N ILE A 116 -6.87 -7.07 -0.41
CA ILE A 116 -7.70 -5.88 -0.70
C ILE A 116 -8.12 -5.20 0.60
N LEU A 117 -8.61 -5.96 1.58
CA LEU A 117 -8.98 -5.42 2.90
C LEU A 117 -7.79 -4.75 3.59
N LEU A 118 -6.62 -5.39 3.55
CA LEU A 118 -5.40 -4.88 4.15
C LEU A 118 -4.95 -3.56 3.49
N GLU A 119 -4.92 -3.49 2.16
CA GLU A 119 -4.55 -2.25 1.45
C GLU A 119 -5.59 -1.14 1.63
N THR A 120 -6.87 -1.49 1.75
CA THR A 120 -7.92 -0.51 2.07
C THR A 120 -7.74 0.06 3.46
N TYR A 121 -7.36 -0.77 4.43
CA TYR A 121 -6.98 -0.31 5.77
C TYR A 121 -5.75 0.60 5.72
N TYR A 122 -4.73 0.26 4.93
CA TYR A 122 -3.57 1.13 4.75
C TYR A 122 -3.94 2.49 4.16
N LEU A 123 -4.81 2.54 3.16
CA LEU A 123 -5.31 3.81 2.60
C LEU A 123 -5.96 4.70 3.66
N LEU A 124 -6.76 4.13 4.56
CA LEU A 124 -7.38 4.85 5.67
C LEU A 124 -6.34 5.42 6.64
N VAL A 125 -5.30 4.66 6.95
CA VAL A 125 -4.21 5.14 7.82
C VAL A 125 -3.42 6.27 7.14
N ILE A 126 -3.11 6.14 5.85
CA ILE A 126 -2.37 7.15 5.08
C ILE A 126 -3.14 8.48 5.01
N ILE A 127 -4.44 8.45 4.68
CA ILE A 127 -5.24 9.66 4.58
C ILE A 127 -5.45 10.33 5.95
N SER A 128 -5.57 9.53 7.01
CA SER A 128 -5.64 10.04 8.39
C SER A 128 -4.34 10.76 8.79
N HIS A 129 -3.19 10.21 8.38
CA HIS A 129 -1.89 10.83 8.65
C HIS A 129 -1.67 12.09 7.83
N TRP A 130 -2.08 12.06 6.55
CA TRP A 130 -2.08 13.25 5.70
C TRP A 130 -2.93 14.39 6.28
N TYR A 131 -4.15 14.08 6.74
CA TYR A 131 -5.05 15.08 7.32
C TYR A 131 -4.44 15.73 8.58
N ASN A 132 -3.76 14.95 9.43
CA ASN A 132 -3.07 15.48 10.61
C ASN A 132 -1.92 16.45 10.25
N ILE A 133 -1.13 16.12 9.22
CA ILE A 133 -0.05 17.00 8.75
C ILE A 133 -0.62 18.26 8.08
N TRP A 134 -1.67 18.11 7.26
CA TRP A 134 -2.31 19.22 6.55
C TRP A 134 -3.02 20.20 7.49
N SER A 135 -3.77 19.69 8.47
CA SER A 135 -4.48 20.51 9.47
C SER A 135 -3.54 21.23 10.44
N GLY A 136 -2.24 20.94 10.41
CA GLY A 136 -1.25 21.63 11.23
C GLY A 136 -1.37 21.32 12.72
N VAL A 137 -2.07 20.24 13.11
CA VAL A 137 -2.18 19.80 14.52
C VAL A 137 -0.78 19.60 15.13
N GLN A 138 0.20 19.16 14.33
CA GLN A 138 1.61 19.08 14.76
C GLN A 138 2.27 20.43 15.09
N ARG A 139 1.76 21.58 14.63
CA ARG A 139 2.34 22.91 14.91
C ARG A 139 1.81 23.56 16.19
N VAL A 140 0.70 23.07 16.75
CA VAL A 140 0.08 23.63 17.96
C VAL A 140 0.61 22.96 19.24
N GLU A 141 1.30 21.83 19.10
CA GLU A 141 1.83 21.02 20.20
C GLU A 141 3.36 21.13 20.40
N LEU A 142 4.04 22.06 19.71
CA LEU A 142 5.45 22.42 19.86
C LEU A 142 5.57 23.87 20.37
#